data_AF-A0A9P7C3Z3-F1
#
_entry.id   AF-A0A9P7C3Z3-F1
#
_cell.length_a   1.000
_cell.length_b   1.000
_cell.length_c   1.000
_cell.angle_alpha   90.00
_cell.angle_beta   90.00
_cell.angle_gamma   90.00
#
_symmetry.space_group_name_H-M   'P 1'
#
loop_
_entity.id
_entity.type
_entity.pdbx_description
1 polymer ?
#
loop_
_entity_poly.entity_id
_entity_poly.type
_entity_poly.pdbx_seq_one_letter_code
_entity_poly.pdbx_strand_id
1 'polypeptide(L)'
;MCSMRSQLEYGLAISAVSSSNITKLEACQTQCIRRIFGCGSRSSTKVMLHLTNQPTMKERVHRLQAKFLFRSINAPEDTLLSQLLAYLRTSASLSQWYKLSKTPLWQRCCASHEIDDLDSRTFNAIYREYLKDNLNARRNATNSTAIGLSV
;
A
#
# COMPACT_ATOMS: atom_id res chain seq x y z
N MET A 1 5.94 -24.71 -4.62
CA MET A 1 5.75 -23.69 -5.69
C MET A 1 5.15 -22.36 -5.17
N CYS A 2 5.54 -21.85 -3.99
CA CYS A 2 5.03 -20.59 -3.44
C CYS A 2 6.02 -19.39 -3.53
N SER A 3 7.18 -19.54 -4.16
CA SER A 3 8.27 -18.55 -4.09
C SER A 3 8.03 -17.24 -4.86
N MET A 4 7.28 -17.27 -5.98
CA MET A 4 7.17 -16.07 -6.83
C MET A 4 6.37 -14.94 -6.15
N ARG A 5 5.29 -15.28 -5.43
CA ARG A 5 4.47 -14.28 -4.74
C ARG A 5 5.22 -13.66 -3.56
N SER A 6 5.91 -14.47 -2.76
CA SER A 6 6.65 -13.97 -1.60
C SER A 6 7.82 -13.08 -2.01
N GLN A 7 8.55 -13.45 -3.06
CA GLN A 7 9.65 -12.64 -3.61
C GLN A 7 9.15 -11.28 -4.13
N LEU A 8 8.06 -11.27 -4.90
CA LEU A 8 7.46 -10.03 -5.39
C LEU A 8 7.00 -9.14 -4.23
N GLU A 9 6.26 -9.70 -3.26
CA GLU A 9 5.75 -8.93 -2.11
C GLU A 9 6.88 -8.35 -1.25
N TYR A 10 7.96 -9.11 -1.06
CA TYR A 10 9.15 -8.63 -0.36
C TYR A 10 9.83 -7.47 -1.12
N GLY A 11 10.01 -7.62 -2.42
CA GLY A 11 10.55 -6.56 -3.28
C GLY A 11 9.72 -5.28 -3.22
N LEU A 12 8.39 -5.40 -3.27
CA LEU A 12 7.48 -4.25 -3.15
C LEU A 12 7.51 -3.59 -1.76
N ALA A 13 7.77 -4.36 -0.70
CA ALA A 13 7.80 -3.85 0.66
C ALA A 13 9.02 -2.96 0.92
N ILE A 14 10.17 -3.26 0.31
CA ILE A 14 11.43 -2.54 0.56
C ILE A 14 11.69 -1.48 -0.51
N SER A 15 11.24 -1.69 -1.75
CA SER A 15 11.50 -0.73 -2.83
C SER A 15 10.54 0.47 -2.81
N ALA A 16 11.06 1.61 -3.26
CA ALA A 16 10.34 2.87 -3.41
C ALA A 16 9.84 2.83 -4.85
N VAL A 17 8.74 2.10 -5.02
CA VAL A 17 8.21 1.79 -6.35
C VAL A 17 7.76 3.09 -7.01
N SER A 18 8.28 3.38 -8.21
CA SER A 18 7.84 4.53 -8.99
C SER A 18 6.35 4.39 -9.36
N SER A 19 5.67 5.52 -9.51
CA SER A 19 4.28 5.56 -9.97
C SER A 19 4.09 4.81 -11.30
N SER A 20 5.04 4.93 -12.23
CA SER A 20 5.03 4.22 -13.52
C SER A 20 5.01 2.70 -13.37
N ASN A 21 5.79 2.16 -12.43
CA ASN A 21 5.83 0.72 -12.16
C ASN A 21 4.55 0.25 -11.46
N ILE A 22 3.99 1.06 -10.55
CA ILE A 22 2.68 0.78 -9.94
C ILE A 22 1.59 0.70 -11.01
N THR A 23 1.57 1.64 -11.97
CA THR A 23 0.60 1.63 -13.07
C THR A 23 0.72 0.38 -13.94
N LYS A 24 1.94 -0.06 -14.26
CA LYS A 24 2.17 -1.32 -15.00
C LYS A 24 1.65 -2.54 -14.23
N LEU A 25 1.93 -2.60 -12.93
CA LEU A 25 1.43 -3.67 -12.06
C LEU A 25 -0.10 -3.66 -11.96
N GLU A 26 -0.71 -2.48 -11.90
CA GLU A 26 -2.16 -2.31 -11.82
C GLU A 26 -2.86 -2.69 -13.14
N ALA A 27 -2.22 -2.41 -14.28
CA ALA A 27 -2.66 -2.90 -15.59
C ALA A 27 -2.61 -4.43 -15.66
N CYS A 28 -1.53 -5.04 -15.15
CA CYS A 28 -1.41 -6.50 -15.04
C CYS A 28 -2.51 -7.10 -14.15
N GLN A 29 -2.74 -6.52 -12.97
CA GLN A 29 -3.83 -6.93 -12.06
C GLN A 29 -5.20 -6.86 -12.77
N THR A 30 -5.46 -5.77 -13.49
CA THR A 30 -6.68 -5.53 -14.27
C THR A 30 -6.87 -6.61 -15.35
N GLN A 31 -5.80 -6.99 -16.04
CA GLN A 31 -5.85 -8.04 -17.06
C GLN A 31 -6.11 -9.41 -16.44
N CYS A 32 -5.43 -9.74 -15.34
CA CYS A 32 -5.60 -11.00 -14.63
C CYS A 32 -7.03 -11.15 -14.10
N ILE A 33 -7.59 -10.12 -13.45
CA ILE A 33 -8.94 -10.21 -12.89
C ILE A 33 -10.00 -10.38 -13.99
N ARG A 34 -9.86 -9.68 -15.12
CA ARG A 34 -10.77 -9.87 -16.27
C ARG A 34 -10.74 -11.30 -16.80
N ARG A 35 -9.55 -11.89 -16.90
CA ARG A 35 -9.40 -13.28 -17.35
C ARG A 35 -10.06 -14.26 -16.38
N ILE A 36 -9.91 -14.07 -15.08
CA ILE A 36 -10.55 -14.91 -14.04
C ILE A 36 -12.09 -14.87 -14.18
N PHE A 37 -12.65 -13.69 -14.43
CA PHE A 37 -14.09 -13.50 -14.60
C PHE A 37 -14.59 -13.74 -16.05
N GLY A 38 -13.72 -14.14 -16.99
CA GLY A 38 -14.09 -14.34 -18.39
C GLY A 38 -14.61 -13.07 -19.11
N CYS A 39 -14.22 -11.90 -18.63
CA CYS A 39 -14.80 -10.62 -19.02
C CYS A 39 -14.01 -9.90 -20.13
N GLY A 40 -14.73 -9.10 -20.94
CA GLY A 40 -14.16 -8.30 -22.02
C GLY A 40 -13.33 -7.09 -21.56
N SER A 41 -12.68 -6.42 -22.51
CA SER A 41 -11.80 -5.26 -22.26
C SER A 41 -12.52 -4.01 -21.73
N ARG A 42 -13.85 -3.93 -21.89
CA ARG A 42 -14.69 -2.83 -21.40
C ARG A 42 -15.29 -3.09 -20.02
N SER A 43 -15.14 -4.30 -19.48
CA SER A 43 -15.73 -4.65 -18.18
C SER A 43 -15.05 -3.89 -17.04
N SER A 44 -15.87 -3.45 -16.09
CA SER A 44 -15.43 -2.72 -14.90
C SER A 44 -14.67 -3.64 -13.95
N THR A 45 -13.37 -3.42 -13.82
CA THR A 45 -12.54 -4.13 -12.85
C THR A 45 -12.74 -3.63 -11.43
N LYS A 46 -13.33 -2.44 -11.24
CA LYS A 46 -13.67 -1.90 -9.92
C LYS A 46 -14.65 -2.80 -9.17
N VAL A 47 -15.70 -3.26 -9.85
CA VAL A 47 -16.71 -4.17 -9.27
C VAL A 47 -16.09 -5.53 -8.98
N MET A 48 -15.26 -6.06 -9.90
CA MET A 48 -14.60 -7.35 -9.71
C MET A 48 -13.62 -7.35 -8.53
N LEU A 49 -12.85 -6.27 -8.37
CA LEU A 49 -11.97 -6.09 -7.20
C LEU A 49 -12.79 -6.06 -5.90
N HIS A 50 -13.96 -5.41 -5.90
CA HIS A 50 -14.85 -5.39 -4.74
C HIS A 50 -15.41 -6.79 -4.41
N LEU A 51 -15.92 -7.51 -5.42
CA LEU A 51 -16.44 -8.87 -5.26
C LEU A 51 -15.39 -9.86 -4.73
N THR A 52 -14.12 -9.65 -5.08
CA THR A 52 -12.99 -10.49 -4.63
C THR A 52 -12.29 -9.96 -3.38
N ASN A 53 -12.79 -8.85 -2.79
CA ASN A 53 -12.15 -8.14 -1.69
C ASN A 53 -10.65 -7.87 -1.93
N GLN A 54 -10.29 -7.56 -3.18
CA GLN A 54 -8.91 -7.26 -3.58
C GLN A 54 -8.64 -5.75 -3.55
N PRO A 55 -7.57 -5.30 -2.86
CA PRO A 55 -7.12 -3.93 -2.95
C PRO A 55 -6.45 -3.67 -4.31
N THR A 56 -6.35 -2.40 -4.68
CA THR A 56 -5.54 -1.95 -5.82
C THR A 56 -4.05 -2.22 -5.58
N MET A 57 -3.23 -2.26 -6.64
CA MET A 57 -1.78 -2.39 -6.49
C MET A 57 -1.16 -1.26 -5.67
N LYS A 58 -1.65 -0.03 -5.81
CA LYS A 58 -1.20 1.11 -5.00
C LYS A 58 -1.43 0.89 -3.50
N GLU A 59 -2.66 0.51 -3.12
CA GLU A 59 -3.01 0.22 -1.73
C GLU A 59 -2.23 -0.98 -1.17
N ARG A 60 -1.99 -1.99 -2.01
CA ARG A 60 -1.19 -3.16 -1.64
C ARG A 60 0.27 -2.81 -1.39
N VAL A 61 0.89 -1.98 -2.24
CA VAL A 61 2.25 -1.46 -2.06
C VAL A 61 2.37 -0.69 -0.75
N HIS A 62 1.46 0.26 -0.49
CA HIS A 62 1.46 1.01 0.77
C HIS A 62 1.33 0.09 1.99
N ARG A 63 0.46 -0.92 1.95
CA ARG A 63 0.33 -1.90 3.03
C ARG A 63 1.63 -2.66 3.26
N LEU A 64 2.27 -3.14 2.19
CA LEU A 64 3.50 -3.92 2.28
C LEU A 64 4.65 -3.09 2.85
N GLN A 65 4.81 -1.85 2.37
CA GLN A 65 5.81 -0.91 2.87
C GLN A 65 5.56 -0.56 4.34
N ALA A 66 4.32 -0.25 4.72
CA ALA A 66 3.96 0.04 6.10
C ALA A 66 4.18 -1.17 7.01
N LYS A 67 3.91 -2.41 6.55
CA LYS A 67 4.23 -3.64 7.29
C LYS A 67 5.74 -3.84 7.46
N PHE A 68 6.54 -3.49 6.47
CA PHE A 68 8.00 -3.54 6.58
C PHE A 68 8.49 -2.57 7.66
N LEU A 69 8.00 -1.32 7.63
CA LEU A 69 8.31 -0.32 8.65
C LEU A 69 7.85 -0.77 10.04
N PHE A 70 6.62 -1.26 10.17
CA PHE A 70 6.07 -1.82 11.41
C PHE A 70 6.94 -2.96 11.97
N ARG A 71 7.44 -3.84 11.11
CA ARG A 71 8.31 -4.94 11.53
C ARG A 71 9.70 -4.46 11.93
N SER A 72 10.21 -3.41 11.29
CA SER A 72 11.53 -2.86 11.61
C SER A 72 11.56 -2.18 12.98
N ILE A 73 10.48 -1.51 13.38
CA ILE A 73 10.39 -0.85 14.70
C ILE A 73 10.17 -1.86 15.83
N ASN A 74 9.48 -2.96 15.55
CA ASN A 74 9.19 -4.04 16.50
C ASN A 74 10.23 -5.17 16.44
N ALA A 75 11.37 -4.93 15.78
CA ALA A 75 12.42 -5.92 15.67
C ALA A 75 13.20 -5.98 17.00
N PRO A 76 13.62 -7.19 17.44
CA PRO A 76 14.45 -7.34 18.64
C PRO A 76 15.70 -6.45 18.61
N GLU A 77 16.09 -5.90 19.76
CA GLU A 77 17.21 -4.93 19.89
C GLU A 77 18.56 -5.50 19.44
N ASP A 78 18.73 -6.82 19.51
CA ASP A 78 19.91 -7.56 19.08
C ASP A 78 20.04 -7.66 17.55
N THR A 79 19.02 -7.26 16.78
CA THR A 79 19.11 -7.26 15.32
C THR A 79 19.89 -6.07 14.78
N LEU A 80 20.68 -6.30 13.73
CA LEU A 80 21.38 -5.24 12.99
C LEU A 80 20.43 -4.13 12.51
N LEU A 81 19.19 -4.50 12.15
CA LEU A 81 18.18 -3.53 11.73
C LEU A 81 17.79 -2.58 12.86
N SER A 82 17.59 -3.08 14.08
CA SER A 82 17.25 -2.26 15.26
C SER A 82 18.40 -1.34 15.65
N GLN A 83 19.64 -1.84 15.62
CA GLN A 83 20.84 -1.02 15.90
C GLN A 83 21.02 0.11 14.89
N LEU A 84 20.75 -0.15 13.60
CA LEU A 84 20.86 0.87 12.55
C LEU A 84 19.63 1.78 12.44
N LEU A 85 18.51 1.42 13.09
CA LEU A 85 17.23 2.09 12.92
C LEU A 85 17.29 3.58 13.26
N ALA A 86 18.05 3.94 14.32
CA ALA A 86 18.27 5.32 14.72
C ALA A 86 18.87 6.16 13.57
N TYR A 87 19.83 5.59 12.84
CA TYR A 87 20.45 6.25 11.68
C TYR A 87 19.50 6.26 10.47
N LEU A 88 18.80 5.16 10.20
CA LEU A 88 17.89 5.02 9.06
C LEU A 88 16.67 5.95 9.15
N ARG A 89 16.21 6.28 10.37
CA ARG A 89 15.11 7.22 10.62
C ARG A 89 15.46 8.66 10.23
N THR A 90 16.74 9.02 10.16
CA THR A 90 17.16 10.39 9.86
C THR A 90 16.95 10.74 8.38
N SER A 91 16.54 11.98 8.11
CA SER A 91 16.38 12.49 6.74
C SER A 91 17.71 12.54 5.96
N ALA A 92 18.82 12.75 6.67
CA ALA A 92 20.17 12.80 6.11
C ALA A 92 20.63 11.45 5.54
N SER A 93 20.09 10.33 6.04
CA SER A 93 20.48 8.99 5.60
C SER A 93 20.10 8.69 4.15
N LEU A 94 19.18 9.46 3.55
CA LEU A 94 18.54 9.16 2.26
C LEU A 94 18.05 7.70 2.14
N SER A 95 17.84 7.07 3.30
CA SER A 95 17.64 5.64 3.38
C SER A 95 16.32 5.26 2.76
N GLN A 96 16.25 4.00 2.37
CA GLN A 96 15.04 3.45 1.84
C GLN A 96 13.92 3.44 2.89
N TRP A 97 14.28 3.17 4.14
CA TRP A 97 13.38 3.27 5.29
C TRP A 97 12.77 4.66 5.39
N TYR A 98 13.60 5.72 5.33
CA TYR A 98 13.12 7.10 5.40
C TYR A 98 12.18 7.44 4.25
N LYS A 99 12.49 7.02 3.02
CA LYS A 99 11.61 7.22 1.85
C LYS A 99 10.26 6.53 2.04
N LEU A 100 10.26 5.29 2.51
CA LEU A 100 9.04 4.53 2.79
C LEU A 100 8.23 5.16 3.93
N SER A 101 8.88 5.77 4.92
CA SER A 101 8.19 6.46 6.02
C SER A 101 7.29 7.59 5.54
N LYS A 102 7.55 8.17 4.35
CA LYS A 102 6.74 9.24 3.77
C LYS A 102 5.47 8.75 3.07
N THR A 103 5.24 7.44 3.03
CA THR A 103 4.01 6.88 2.46
C THR A 103 2.78 7.30 3.26
N PRO A 104 1.64 7.58 2.61
CA PRO A 104 0.48 8.16 3.27
C PRO A 104 -0.10 7.25 4.36
N LEU A 105 -0.02 5.92 4.18
CA LEU A 105 -0.47 4.97 5.19
C LEU A 105 0.41 5.00 6.44
N TRP A 106 1.74 5.06 6.28
CA TRP A 106 2.65 5.12 7.42
C TRP A 106 2.54 6.45 8.17
N GLN A 107 2.41 7.57 7.45
CA GLN A 107 2.19 8.88 8.05
C GLN A 107 0.92 8.91 8.93
N ARG A 108 -0.15 8.22 8.52
CA ARG A 108 -1.35 8.06 9.38
C ARG A 108 -1.07 7.26 10.64
N CYS A 109 -0.22 6.24 10.56
CA CYS A 109 0.19 5.47 11.72
C CYS A 109 0.95 6.35 12.71
N CYS A 110 1.95 7.11 12.24
CA CYS A 110 2.71 8.06 13.07
C CYS A 110 1.86 9.20 13.65
N ALA A 111 0.80 9.62 12.96
CA ALA A 111 -0.07 10.70 13.44
C ALA A 111 -1.06 10.25 14.53
N SER A 112 -1.39 8.95 14.54
CA SER A 112 -2.42 8.40 15.45
C SER A 112 -1.81 7.84 16.74
N HIS A 113 -0.50 7.58 16.77
CA HIS A 113 0.16 6.92 17.89
C HIS A 113 1.66 7.24 17.93
N GLU A 114 2.25 7.15 19.13
CA GLU A 114 3.71 7.07 19.23
C GLU A 114 4.18 5.80 18.50
N ILE A 115 5.26 5.91 17.75
CA ILE A 115 5.73 4.85 16.84
C ILE A 115 6.00 3.57 17.62
N ASP A 116 6.52 3.69 18.84
CA ASP A 116 7.01 2.55 19.62
C ASP A 116 5.87 1.80 20.36
N ASP A 117 4.68 2.41 20.51
CA ASP A 117 3.49 1.76 21.10
C ASP A 117 2.53 1.16 20.04
N LEU A 118 2.88 1.28 18.75
CA LEU A 118 2.00 0.84 17.67
C LEU A 118 1.87 -0.69 17.66
N ASP A 119 0.68 -1.20 17.99
CA ASP A 119 0.37 -2.62 17.97
C ASP A 119 -0.24 -3.10 16.63
N SER A 120 -0.32 -4.42 16.46
CA SER A 120 -0.85 -5.01 15.22
C SER A 120 -2.35 -4.72 15.02
N ARG A 121 -3.13 -4.58 16.10
CA ARG A 121 -4.57 -4.32 16.00
C ARG A 121 -4.83 -2.91 15.51
N THR A 122 -4.15 -1.93 16.09
CA THR A 122 -4.21 -0.50 15.72
C THR A 122 -3.72 -0.31 14.29
N PHE A 123 -2.61 -0.93 13.91
CA PHE A 123 -2.14 -0.90 12.51
C PHE A 123 -3.22 -1.40 11.53
N ASN A 124 -3.87 -2.52 11.84
CA ASN A 124 -4.91 -3.08 10.97
C ASN A 124 -6.19 -2.21 10.96
N ALA A 125 -6.52 -1.53 12.05
CA ALA A 125 -7.63 -0.58 12.11
C ALA A 125 -7.37 0.64 11.21
N ILE A 126 -6.21 1.28 11.37
CA ILE A 126 -5.77 2.41 10.53
C ILE A 126 -5.74 2.02 9.06
N TYR A 127 -5.26 0.81 8.74
CA TYR A 127 -5.27 0.32 7.36
C TYR A 127 -6.69 0.18 6.78
N ARG A 128 -7.66 -0.30 7.56
CA ARG A 128 -9.06 -0.41 7.10
C ARG A 128 -9.67 0.95 6.85
N GLU A 129 -9.43 1.93 7.73
CA GLU A 129 -9.89 3.30 7.53
C GLU A 129 -9.25 3.93 6.30
N TYR A 130 -7.95 3.73 6.11
CA TYR A 130 -7.23 4.17 4.91
C TYR A 130 -7.84 3.63 3.62
N LEU A 131 -8.21 2.35 3.58
CA LEU A 131 -8.91 1.77 2.42
C LEU A 131 -10.28 2.41 2.23
N LYS A 132 -11.06 2.58 3.30
CA LYS A 132 -12.39 3.19 3.24
C LYS A 132 -12.34 4.61 2.69
N ASP A 133 -11.37 5.41 3.13
CA ASP A 133 -11.17 6.77 2.66
C ASP A 133 -10.78 6.83 1.18
N ASN A 134 -9.87 5.96 0.73
CA ASN A 134 -9.50 5.90 -0.68
C ASN A 134 -10.68 5.51 -1.56
N LEU A 135 -11.51 4.56 -1.10
CA LEU A 135 -12.73 4.17 -1.80
C LEU A 135 -13.71 5.35 -1.90
N ASN A 136 -13.90 6.09 -0.80
CA ASN A 136 -14.76 7.28 -0.77
C ASN A 136 -14.23 8.39 -1.68
N ALA A 137 -12.93 8.68 -1.64
CA ALA A 137 -12.30 9.69 -2.50
C ALA A 137 -12.47 9.34 -3.99
N ARG A 138 -12.30 8.07 -4.36
CA ARG A 138 -12.53 7.58 -5.73
C ARG A 138 -14.00 7.69 -6.15
N ARG A 139 -14.93 7.40 -5.24
CA ARG A 139 -16.37 7.53 -5.50
C ARG A 139 -16.72 8.99 -5.78
N ASN A 140 -16.24 9.90 -4.93
CA ASN A 140 -16.49 11.33 -5.08
C ASN A 140 -15.90 11.88 -6.39
N ALA A 141 -14.67 11.50 -6.74
CA ALA A 141 -14.06 11.90 -8.01
C ALA A 141 -14.85 11.43 -9.24
N THR A 142 -15.45 10.22 -9.18
CA THR A 142 -16.29 9.68 -10.26
C THR A 142 -17.62 10.44 -10.37
N ASN A 143 -18.20 10.84 -9.23
CA ASN A 143 -19.43 11.62 -9.21
C ASN A 143 -19.19 13.05 -9.74
N SER A 144 -18.07 13.68 -9.39
CA SER A 144 -17.71 15.01 -9.89
C SER A 144 -17.48 15.03 -11.41
N THR A 145 -16.91 13.96 -11.98
CA THR A 145 -16.72 13.85 -13.44
C THR A 145 -18.02 13.59 -14.19
N ALA A 146 -19.00 12.93 -13.56
CA ALA A 146 -20.34 12.76 -14.14
C ALA A 146 -21.16 14.06 -14.17
N ILE A 147 -20.98 14.93 -13.15
CA ILE A 147 -21.69 16.23 -13.06
C ILE A 147 -21.05 17.30 -13.97
N GLY A 148 -19.76 17.17 -14.29
CA GLY A 148 -19.05 18.10 -15.19
C GLY A 148 -19.26 17.85 -16.70
N LEU A 149 -20.02 16.82 -17.09
CA LEU A 149 -20.38 16.52 -18.48
C LEU A 149 -21.79 17.00 -18.87
N SER A 150 -22.45 17.74 -17.98
CA SER A 150 -23.75 18.37 -18.19
C SER A 150 -23.64 19.90 -18.21
N VAL A 151 -22.83 20.42 -19.14
CA VAL A 151 -22.88 21.81 -19.65
C VAL A 151 -22.60 21.77 -21.14
#